data_AF-A0AAV9T4S2-F1
#
_entry.id   AF-A0AAV9T4S2-F1
#
_cell.length_a   1.000
_cell.length_b   1.000
_cell.length_c   1.000
_cell.angle_alpha   90.00
_cell.angle_beta   90.00
_cell.angle_gamma   90.00
#
_symmetry.space_group_name_H-M   'P 1'
#
loop_
_entity.id
_entity.type
_entity.pdbx_description
1 polymer ?
#
loop_
_entity_poly.entity_id
_entity_poly.type
_entity_poly.pdbx_seq_one_letter_code
_entity_poly.pdbx_strand_id
1 'polypeptide(L)'
;MSGNRRWVEINSQYTVVGLGAVMALRSWPRWLLPLIHRFHPQVRATQALLSEAREIMKHEREKRRQKKHRQVDSLDWFDEVASQRGDQYDPAVAQLTFAVAAMHSTTDQLCQVLIDLRNHQDVVDALRRELIEAVTREGWKQAAFNQLKLMDSVLKETQRLKPINQVFNKRAVLRDLELSNGVRLPKGAFIAVSAHQMRDPDVFPDPDDFKADRFIERAESDPEKARFCGFSSVSIDHTGFGFGKHACPGRTYVSLELKVLLAHILLKYDFKMPDSAEPSLMNHGFDSLTDMTASILVKRRKEEIELPA
;
A
#
# COMPACT_ATOMS: atom_id res chain seq x y z
N MET A 1 11.96 5.65 17.70
CA MET A 1 10.95 6.54 17.06
C MET A 1 9.49 6.16 17.29
N SER A 2 9.04 4.90 17.10
CA SER A 2 7.61 4.52 17.21
C SER A 2 6.95 4.81 18.56
N GLY A 3 7.72 4.85 19.66
CA GLY A 3 7.21 5.24 20.98
C GLY A 3 7.00 6.74 21.19
N ASN A 4 7.40 7.61 20.25
CA ASN A 4 7.11 9.04 20.33
C ASN A 4 5.73 9.32 19.75
N ARG A 5 4.73 9.51 20.61
CA ARG A 5 3.35 9.78 20.21
C ARG A 5 3.23 10.97 19.26
N ARG A 6 3.99 12.05 19.50
CA ARG A 6 3.96 13.24 18.64
C ARG A 6 4.50 12.95 17.24
N TRP A 7 5.54 12.11 17.13
CA TRP A 7 6.05 11.66 15.84
C TRP A 7 4.99 10.88 15.06
N VAL A 8 4.26 9.97 15.71
CA VAL A 8 3.17 9.19 15.09
C VAL A 8 2.06 10.12 14.60
N GLU A 9 1.65 11.09 15.43
CA GLU A 9 0.65 12.11 15.06
C GLU A 9 1.10 12.94 13.86
N ILE A 10 2.36 13.39 13.83
CA ILE A 10 2.92 14.15 12.70
C ILE A 10 2.90 13.31 11.42
N ASN A 11 3.32 12.04 11.47
CA ASN A 11 3.29 11.18 10.28
C ASN A 11 1.86 11.09 9.72
N SER A 12 0.89 10.79 10.57
CA SER A 12 -0.52 10.73 10.18
C SER A 12 -1.03 12.06 9.61
N GLN A 13 -0.87 13.16 10.34
CA GLN A 13 -1.34 14.48 9.91
C GLN A 13 -0.67 14.95 8.61
N TYR A 14 0.65 14.73 8.48
CA TYR A 14 1.39 15.13 7.30
C TYR A 14 0.90 14.42 6.04
N THR A 15 0.52 13.13 6.14
CA THR A 15 -0.02 12.40 4.99
C THR A 15 -1.33 13.00 4.46
N VAL A 16 -2.17 13.54 5.34
CA VAL A 16 -3.46 14.16 4.96
C VAL A 16 -3.23 15.58 4.47
N VAL A 17 -2.54 16.41 5.27
CA VAL A 17 -2.34 17.83 4.99
C VAL A 17 -1.44 18.03 3.77
N GLY A 18 -0.41 17.20 3.61
CA GLY A 18 0.52 17.24 2.47
C GLY A 18 -0.18 16.95 1.14
N LEU A 19 -1.02 15.90 1.07
CA LEU A 19 -1.80 15.61 -0.13
C LEU A 19 -2.83 16.71 -0.42
N GLY A 20 -3.51 17.21 0.61
CA GLY A 20 -4.41 18.35 0.49
C GLY A 20 -3.71 19.58 -0.10
N ALA A 21 -2.50 19.91 0.40
CA ALA A 21 -1.70 21.01 -0.13
C ALA A 21 -1.32 20.81 -1.61
N VAL A 22 -0.97 19.58 -2.03
CA VAL A 22 -0.69 19.27 -3.44
C VAL A 22 -1.92 19.48 -4.31
N MET A 23 -3.08 18.96 -3.89
CA MET A 23 -4.34 19.13 -4.62
C MET A 23 -4.73 20.61 -4.73
N ALA A 24 -4.61 21.36 -3.62
CA ALA A 24 -4.91 22.78 -3.61
C ALA A 24 -3.95 23.60 -4.47
N LEU A 25 -2.67 23.23 -4.58
CA LEU A 25 -1.72 23.91 -5.47
C LEU A 25 -1.99 23.60 -6.95
N ARG A 26 -2.49 22.40 -7.28
CA ARG A 26 -2.77 22.00 -8.67
C ARG A 26 -3.90 22.80 -9.33
N SER A 27 -4.79 23.43 -8.55
CA SER A 27 -5.85 24.28 -9.09
C SER A 27 -5.35 25.66 -9.54
N TRP A 28 -4.13 26.05 -9.17
CA TRP A 28 -3.55 27.35 -9.52
C TRP A 28 -2.62 27.26 -10.75
N PRO A 29 -2.64 28.26 -11.64
CA PRO A 29 -1.67 28.38 -12.72
C PRO A 29 -0.22 28.38 -12.20
N ARG A 30 0.69 27.75 -12.96
CA ARG A 30 2.11 27.60 -12.57
C ARG A 30 2.81 28.91 -12.19
N TRP A 31 2.46 30.01 -12.83
CA TRP A 31 3.05 31.33 -12.59
C TRP A 31 2.57 31.98 -11.28
N LEU A 32 1.41 31.57 -10.73
CA LEU A 32 0.91 32.03 -9.42
C LEU A 32 1.45 31.21 -8.24
N LEU A 33 1.99 30.02 -8.49
CA LEU A 33 2.47 29.11 -7.44
C LEU A 33 3.46 29.75 -6.47
N PRO A 34 4.45 30.59 -6.87
CA PRO A 34 5.37 31.20 -5.93
C PRO A 34 4.69 32.08 -4.87
N LEU A 35 3.60 32.77 -5.25
CA LEU A 35 2.82 33.61 -4.34
C LEU A 35 1.90 32.75 -3.48
N ILE A 36 1.12 31.87 -4.10
CA ILE A 36 0.12 31.04 -3.41
C ILE A 36 0.80 30.11 -2.39
N HIS A 37 1.94 29.51 -2.74
CA HIS A 37 2.71 28.67 -1.83
C HIS A 37 3.06 29.39 -0.51
N ARG A 38 3.28 30.71 -0.52
CA ARG A 38 3.63 31.47 0.69
C ARG A 38 2.43 31.76 1.59
N PHE A 39 1.21 31.83 1.05
CA PHE A 39 0.02 32.27 1.79
C PHE A 39 -1.02 31.17 2.01
N HIS A 40 -0.97 30.08 1.24
CA HIS A 40 -1.97 29.02 1.31
C HIS A 40 -1.94 28.31 2.68
N PRO A 41 -3.06 28.25 3.42
CA PRO A 41 -3.09 27.70 4.77
C PRO A 41 -2.59 26.26 4.85
N GLN A 42 -2.97 25.40 3.91
CA GLN A 42 -2.53 24.00 3.90
C GLN A 42 -1.03 23.87 3.67
N VAL A 43 -0.44 24.71 2.81
CA VAL A 43 1.01 24.67 2.55
C VAL A 43 1.78 25.10 3.78
N ARG A 44 1.33 26.16 4.47
CA ARG A 44 1.90 26.60 5.74
C ARG A 44 1.79 25.51 6.81
N ALA A 45 0.66 24.82 6.89
CA ALA A 45 0.49 23.70 7.81
C ALA A 45 1.45 22.54 7.50
N THR A 46 1.60 22.16 6.23
CA THR A 46 2.59 21.15 5.80
C THR A 46 4.01 21.56 6.17
N GLN A 47 4.38 22.83 5.98
CA GLN A 47 5.70 23.35 6.34
C GLN A 47 5.93 23.35 7.86
N ALA A 48 4.91 23.70 8.65
CA ALA A 48 4.99 23.65 10.12
C ALA A 48 5.22 22.21 10.60
N LEU A 49 4.44 21.25 10.11
CA LEU A 49 4.63 19.83 10.41
C LEU A 49 6.02 19.33 10.00
N LEU A 50 6.52 19.74 8.83
CA LEU A 50 7.86 19.38 8.38
C LEU A 50 8.96 19.98 9.28
N SER A 51 8.80 21.24 9.71
CA SER A 51 9.76 21.86 10.63
C SER A 51 9.82 21.14 11.98
N GLU A 52 8.67 20.75 12.52
CA GLU A 52 8.59 19.98 13.76
C GLU A 52 9.18 18.58 13.58
N ALA A 53 8.90 17.92 12.44
CA ALA A 53 9.48 16.64 12.09
C ALA A 53 11.02 16.72 12.04
N ARG A 54 11.59 17.78 11.45
CA ARG A 54 13.04 18.01 11.40
C ARG A 54 13.65 18.12 12.79
N GLU A 55 13.01 18.84 13.70
CA GLU A 55 13.50 18.96 15.08
C GLU A 55 13.45 17.60 15.78
N ILE A 56 12.36 16.84 15.69
CA ILE A 56 12.28 15.49 16.27
C ILE A 56 13.37 14.58 15.69
N MET A 57 13.55 14.61 14.37
CA MET A 57 14.55 13.82 13.67
C MET A 57 15.99 14.17 14.09
N LYS A 58 16.28 15.46 14.27
CA LYS A 58 17.58 15.92 14.77
C LYS A 58 17.88 15.36 16.15
N HIS A 59 16.92 15.45 17.08
CA HIS A 59 17.07 14.91 18.44
C HIS A 59 17.23 13.38 18.43
N GLU A 60 16.49 12.66 17.58
CA GLU A 60 16.61 11.21 17.47
C GLU A 60 17.98 10.80 16.93
N ARG A 61 18.50 11.47 15.89
CA ARG A 61 19.82 11.14 15.33
C ARG A 61 20.93 11.41 16.33
N GLU A 62 20.84 12.47 17.11
CA GLU A 62 21.81 12.76 18.18
C GLU A 62 21.78 11.67 19.26
N LYS A 63 20.59 11.25 19.70
CA LYS A 63 20.45 10.12 20.64
C LYS A 63 21.04 8.81 20.09
N ARG A 64 20.91 8.56 18.79
CA ARG A 64 21.47 7.35 18.14
C ARG A 64 23.00 7.38 18.09
N ARG A 65 23.60 8.54 17.83
CA ARG A 65 25.07 8.71 17.86
C ARG A 65 25.68 8.35 19.21
N GLN A 66 24.93 8.55 20.29
CA GLN A 66 25.39 8.29 21.66
C GLN A 66 25.21 6.83 22.10
N LYS A 67 24.42 6.02 21.38
CA LYS A 67 24.18 4.61 21.72
C LYS A 67 25.22 3.68 21.09
N LYS A 68 25.78 2.77 21.89
CA LYS A 68 26.69 1.71 21.42
C LYS A 68 26.02 0.67 20.51
N HIS A 69 24.71 0.44 20.68
CA HIS A 69 23.96 -0.48 19.84
C HIS A 69 23.16 0.27 18.78
N ARG A 70 23.46 -0.05 17.52
CA ARG A 70 22.76 0.46 16.35
C ARG A 70 21.46 -0.34 16.14
N GLN A 71 20.32 0.35 16.16
CA GLN A 71 19.06 -0.25 15.72
C GLN A 71 19.11 -0.31 14.19
N VAL A 72 18.76 -1.43 13.56
CA VAL A 72 18.71 -1.52 12.09
C VAL A 72 17.30 -1.11 11.65
N ASP A 73 17.16 0.09 11.08
CA ASP A 73 15.92 0.56 10.50
C ASP A 73 16.14 1.40 9.22
N SER A 74 15.06 1.98 8.69
CA SER A 74 15.10 2.73 7.43
C SER A 74 16.00 3.96 7.49
N LEU A 75 16.19 4.59 8.65
CA LEU A 75 17.10 5.74 8.80
C LEU A 75 18.55 5.31 8.71
N ASP A 76 18.88 4.20 9.34
CA ASP A 76 20.22 3.63 9.29
C ASP A 76 20.60 3.20 7.87
N TRP A 77 19.63 2.63 7.14
CA TRP A 77 19.80 2.31 5.72
C TRP A 77 20.01 3.56 4.85
N PHE A 78 19.22 4.62 5.05
CA PHE A 78 19.43 5.88 4.32
C PHE A 78 20.79 6.51 4.62
N ASP A 79 21.22 6.52 5.89
CA ASP A 79 22.53 7.05 6.29
C ASP A 79 23.68 6.29 5.62
N GLU A 80 23.58 4.96 5.54
CA GLU A 80 24.57 4.13 4.85
C GLU A 80 24.61 4.41 3.35
N VAL A 81 23.46 4.40 2.67
CA VAL A 81 23.39 4.64 1.22
C VAL A 81 23.85 6.06 0.86
N ALA A 82 23.46 7.06 1.65
CA ALA A 82 23.89 8.44 1.46
C ALA A 82 25.41 8.58 1.62
N SER A 83 25.99 7.94 2.65
CA SER A 83 27.44 7.92 2.86
C SER A 83 28.19 7.23 1.72
N GLN A 84 27.69 6.11 1.19
CA GLN A 84 28.32 5.39 0.08
C GLN A 84 28.30 6.20 -1.22
N ARG A 85 27.27 7.02 -1.42
CA ARG A 85 27.12 7.86 -2.62
C ARG A 85 27.77 9.24 -2.49
N GLY A 86 28.12 9.66 -1.29
CA GLY A 86 28.55 11.03 -1.00
C GLY A 86 27.41 12.05 -1.08
N ASP A 87 26.16 11.60 -0.97
CA ASP A 87 24.97 12.44 -1.07
C ASP A 87 24.52 12.94 0.30
N GLN A 88 23.85 14.10 0.32
CA GLN A 88 23.12 14.57 1.50
C GLN A 88 21.62 14.40 1.27
N TYR A 89 20.89 14.11 2.35
CA TYR A 89 19.44 14.03 2.33
C TYR A 89 18.85 14.63 3.59
N ASP A 90 17.57 15.01 3.52
CA ASP A 90 16.80 15.45 4.68
C ASP A 90 16.07 14.23 5.30
N PRO A 91 16.45 13.80 6.52
CA PRO A 91 15.86 12.63 7.15
C PRO A 91 14.36 12.75 7.43
N ALA A 92 13.88 13.96 7.74
CA ALA A 92 12.46 14.18 7.98
C ALA A 92 11.67 14.05 6.69
N VAL A 93 12.16 14.64 5.59
CA VAL A 93 11.52 14.50 4.28
C VAL A 93 11.51 13.04 3.84
N ALA A 94 12.60 12.31 3.99
CA ALA A 94 12.67 10.90 3.62
C ALA A 94 11.65 10.03 4.39
N GLN A 95 11.58 10.18 5.71
CA GLN A 95 10.62 9.43 6.53
C GLN A 95 9.17 9.81 6.24
N LEU A 96 8.87 11.10 6.15
CA LEU A 96 7.52 11.57 5.83
C LEU A 96 7.08 11.14 4.43
N THR A 97 8.01 11.06 3.47
CA THR A 97 7.72 10.54 2.13
C THR A 97 7.34 9.06 2.18
N PHE A 98 8.03 8.25 3.00
CA PHE A 98 7.63 6.87 3.22
C PHE A 98 6.25 6.75 3.87
N ALA A 99 5.95 7.59 4.88
CA ALA A 99 4.64 7.60 5.50
C ALA A 99 3.53 7.93 4.48
N VAL A 100 3.72 8.99 3.67
CA VAL A 100 2.79 9.37 2.60
C VAL A 100 2.57 8.24 1.60
N ALA A 101 3.65 7.57 1.19
CA ALA A 101 3.59 6.50 0.20
C ALA A 101 2.94 5.22 0.72
N ALA A 102 3.12 4.88 2.00
CA ALA A 102 2.66 3.62 2.56
C ALA A 102 1.24 3.72 3.15
N MET A 103 0.98 4.73 4.00
CA MET A 103 -0.19 4.73 4.89
C MET A 103 -1.53 4.62 4.15
N HIS A 104 -1.80 5.53 3.21
CA HIS A 104 -3.08 5.56 2.50
C HIS A 104 -3.35 4.28 1.72
N SER A 105 -2.34 3.77 1.00
CA SER A 105 -2.51 2.58 0.18
C SER A 105 -2.70 1.30 0.98
N THR A 106 -1.99 1.16 2.11
CA THR A 106 -2.15 0.00 3.00
C THR A 106 -3.52 0.02 3.66
N THR A 107 -3.97 1.18 4.18
CA THR A 107 -5.30 1.31 4.80
C THR A 107 -6.41 1.03 3.80
N ASP A 108 -6.34 1.60 2.60
CA ASP A 108 -7.32 1.41 1.53
C ASP A 108 -7.45 -0.08 1.15
N GLN A 109 -6.33 -0.78 0.96
CA GLN A 109 -6.30 -2.21 0.66
C GLN A 109 -6.88 -3.04 1.81
N LEU A 110 -6.51 -2.75 3.07
CA LEU A 110 -7.01 -3.48 4.23
C LEU A 110 -8.53 -3.35 4.36
N CYS A 111 -9.05 -2.12 4.26
CA CYS A 111 -10.48 -1.86 4.33
C CYS A 111 -11.23 -2.58 3.21
N GLN A 112 -10.70 -2.58 1.99
CA GLN A 112 -11.33 -3.27 0.87
C GLN A 112 -11.37 -4.79 1.09
N VAL A 113 -10.29 -5.39 1.63
CA VAL A 113 -10.28 -6.84 1.94
C VAL A 113 -11.40 -7.19 2.92
N LEU A 114 -11.62 -6.36 3.95
CA LEU A 114 -12.69 -6.60 4.92
C LEU A 114 -14.08 -6.46 4.27
N ILE A 115 -14.25 -5.52 3.33
CA ILE A 115 -15.49 -5.34 2.55
C ILE A 115 -15.73 -6.52 1.60
N ASP A 116 -14.68 -7.03 0.95
CA ASP A 116 -14.79 -8.16 0.02
C ASP A 116 -15.11 -9.45 0.77
N LEU A 117 -14.57 -9.63 1.99
CA LEU A 117 -14.86 -10.79 2.84
C LEU A 117 -16.26 -10.77 3.49
N ARG A 118 -17.06 -9.71 3.31
CA ARG A 118 -18.33 -9.49 4.06
C ARG A 118 -19.31 -10.67 4.00
N ASN A 119 -19.36 -11.37 2.87
CA ASN A 119 -20.29 -12.47 2.62
C ASN A 119 -19.58 -13.83 2.47
N HIS A 120 -18.30 -13.91 2.84
CA HIS A 120 -17.45 -15.10 2.64
C HIS A 120 -16.92 -15.62 3.98
N GLN A 121 -17.83 -15.98 4.88
CA GLN A 121 -17.45 -16.50 6.22
C GLN A 121 -16.67 -17.82 6.12
N ASP A 122 -16.97 -18.63 5.11
CA ASP A 122 -16.21 -19.83 4.73
C ASP A 122 -14.74 -19.50 4.40
N VAL A 123 -14.50 -18.41 3.66
CA VAL A 123 -13.14 -17.92 3.34
C VAL A 123 -12.46 -17.38 4.60
N VAL A 124 -13.18 -16.62 5.44
CA VAL A 124 -12.67 -16.11 6.72
C VAL A 124 -12.20 -17.26 7.62
N ASP A 125 -12.99 -18.33 7.72
CA ASP A 125 -12.64 -19.51 8.51
C ASP A 125 -11.47 -20.30 7.88
N ALA A 126 -11.40 -20.38 6.56
CA ALA A 126 -10.24 -20.96 5.87
C ALA A 126 -8.95 -20.16 6.12
N LEU A 127 -9.00 -18.83 6.05
CA LEU A 127 -7.89 -17.93 6.36
C LEU A 127 -7.41 -18.09 7.81
N ARG A 128 -8.34 -18.22 8.76
CA ARG A 128 -8.01 -18.48 10.17
C ARG A 128 -7.28 -19.81 10.36
N ARG A 129 -7.79 -20.89 9.74
CA ARG A 129 -7.16 -22.21 9.81
C ARG A 129 -5.74 -22.19 9.22
N GLU A 130 -5.58 -21.61 8.03
CA GLU A 130 -4.27 -21.44 7.38
C GLU A 130 -3.29 -20.69 8.30
N LEU A 131 -3.74 -19.58 8.91
CA LEU A 131 -2.95 -18.77 9.81
C LEU A 131 -2.54 -19.51 11.08
N ILE A 132 -3.48 -20.16 11.75
CA ILE A 132 -3.22 -20.91 12.98
C ILE A 132 -2.21 -22.02 12.69
N GLU A 133 -2.40 -22.79 11.62
CA GLU A 133 -1.46 -23.86 11.25
C GLU A 133 -0.05 -23.33 11.00
N ALA A 134 0.08 -22.25 10.21
CA ALA A 134 1.36 -21.67 9.87
C ALA A 134 2.10 -21.11 11.10
N VAL A 135 1.38 -20.42 11.98
CA VAL A 135 1.95 -19.81 13.20
C VAL A 135 2.25 -20.87 14.26
N THR A 136 1.43 -21.91 14.41
CA THR A 136 1.73 -23.02 15.32
C THR A 136 2.98 -23.78 14.90
N ARG A 137 3.22 -23.92 13.58
CA ARG A 137 4.41 -24.62 13.05
C ARG A 137 5.69 -23.78 13.14
N GLU A 138 5.65 -22.53 12.69
CA GLU A 138 6.85 -21.70 12.50
C GLU A 138 7.06 -20.63 13.58
N GLY A 139 6.03 -20.40 14.41
CA GLY A 139 5.92 -19.24 15.30
C GLY A 139 5.57 -17.95 14.57
N TRP A 140 5.49 -16.83 15.31
CA TRP A 140 5.25 -15.48 14.77
C TRP A 140 6.49 -14.91 14.06
N LYS A 141 6.96 -15.61 13.01
CA LYS A 141 8.13 -15.28 12.21
C LYS A 141 7.75 -15.11 10.75
N GLN A 142 8.61 -14.45 9.98
CA GLN A 142 8.41 -14.29 8.54
C GLN A 142 8.16 -15.62 7.81
N ALA A 143 8.75 -16.72 8.29
CA ALA A 143 8.50 -18.07 7.77
C ALA A 143 7.02 -18.47 7.81
N ALA A 144 6.26 -18.17 8.87
CA ALA A 144 4.82 -18.43 8.94
C ALA A 144 4.07 -17.64 7.87
N PHE A 145 4.33 -16.34 7.78
CA PHE A 145 3.64 -15.44 6.85
C PHE A 145 3.92 -15.75 5.38
N ASN A 146 5.06 -16.36 5.06
CA ASN A 146 5.38 -16.84 3.72
C ASN A 146 4.54 -18.05 3.29
N GLN A 147 3.90 -18.76 4.23
CA GLN A 147 3.09 -19.95 3.97
C GLN A 147 1.60 -19.64 3.77
N LEU A 148 1.18 -18.38 3.98
CA LEU A 148 -0.22 -17.96 3.89
C LEU A 148 -0.63 -17.72 2.42
N LYS A 149 -0.82 -18.82 1.67
CA LYS A 149 -1.13 -18.80 0.23
C LYS A 149 -2.54 -18.28 -0.05
N LEU A 150 -3.52 -18.69 0.75
CA LEU A 150 -4.90 -18.21 0.63
C LEU A 150 -4.96 -16.73 0.99
N MET A 151 -4.26 -16.30 2.04
CA MET A 151 -4.18 -14.88 2.37
C MET A 151 -3.52 -14.06 1.25
N ASP A 152 -2.45 -14.56 0.62
CA ASP A 152 -1.87 -13.91 -0.56
C ASP A 152 -2.86 -13.83 -1.73
N SER A 153 -3.61 -14.91 -1.97
CA SER A 153 -4.61 -14.96 -3.04
C SER A 153 -5.75 -13.96 -2.80
N VAL A 154 -6.29 -13.91 -1.58
CA VAL A 154 -7.33 -12.93 -1.18
C VAL A 154 -6.84 -11.49 -1.33
N LEU A 155 -5.63 -11.18 -0.84
CA LEU A 155 -5.05 -9.85 -0.99
C LEU A 155 -4.89 -9.46 -2.47
N LYS A 156 -4.41 -10.40 -3.29
CA LYS A 156 -4.16 -10.18 -4.71
C LYS A 156 -5.45 -10.05 -5.51
N GLU A 157 -6.48 -10.82 -5.17
CA GLU A 157 -7.81 -10.75 -5.78
C GLU A 157 -8.52 -9.45 -5.43
N THR A 158 -8.45 -9.04 -4.17
CA THR A 158 -8.96 -7.73 -3.74
C THR A 158 -8.30 -6.61 -4.55
N GLN A 159 -6.96 -6.64 -4.68
CA GLN A 159 -6.23 -5.66 -5.49
C GLN A 159 -6.54 -5.77 -6.99
N ARG A 160 -6.93 -6.95 -7.48
CA ARG A 160 -7.32 -7.19 -8.87
C ARG A 160 -8.64 -6.50 -9.20
N LEU A 161 -9.65 -6.74 -8.37
CA LEU A 161 -10.98 -6.14 -8.53
C LEU A 161 -10.96 -4.65 -8.26
N LYS A 162 -10.23 -4.22 -7.24
CA LYS A 162 -10.16 -2.84 -6.79
C LYS A 162 -8.70 -2.41 -6.67
N PRO A 163 -8.05 -2.06 -7.79
CA PRO A 163 -6.74 -1.43 -7.72
C PRO A 163 -6.89 -0.01 -7.19
N ILE A 164 -5.89 0.48 -6.45
CA ILE A 164 -5.89 1.86 -5.91
C ILE A 164 -5.85 2.94 -7.01
N ASN A 165 -5.35 2.58 -8.20
CA ASN A 165 -5.37 3.43 -9.39
C ASN A 165 -6.02 2.69 -10.56
N GLN A 166 -6.80 3.40 -11.38
CA GLN A 166 -7.36 2.91 -12.64
C GLN A 166 -6.34 2.93 -13.79
N VAL A 167 -5.21 3.63 -13.63
CA VAL A 167 -4.09 3.59 -14.57
C VAL A 167 -2.74 3.56 -13.85
N PHE A 168 -1.81 2.75 -14.35
CA PHE A 168 -0.47 2.54 -13.80
C PHE A 168 0.62 3.00 -14.80
N ASN A 169 1.88 2.97 -14.36
CA ASN A 169 3.04 3.24 -15.22
C ASN A 169 2.95 4.56 -16.01
N LYS A 170 2.42 5.63 -15.39
CA LYS A 170 2.31 6.97 -16.00
C LYS A 170 3.68 7.46 -16.48
N ARG A 171 3.83 7.89 -17.74
CA ARG A 171 5.07 8.43 -18.33
C ARG A 171 4.80 9.67 -19.17
N ALA A 172 5.75 10.60 -19.16
CA ALA A 172 5.84 11.66 -20.16
C ALA A 172 6.77 11.22 -21.29
N VAL A 173 6.33 11.40 -22.52
CA VAL A 173 7.09 11.09 -23.73
C VAL A 173 8.11 12.21 -23.96
N LEU A 174 9.39 11.92 -23.75
CA LEU A 174 10.45 12.94 -23.79
C LEU A 174 10.96 13.26 -25.20
N ARG A 175 10.71 12.35 -26.15
CA ARG A 175 11.05 12.47 -27.58
C ARG A 175 10.03 11.66 -28.38
N ASP A 176 9.79 12.05 -29.63
CA ASP A 176 8.94 11.28 -30.53
C ASP A 176 9.40 9.82 -30.56
N LEU A 177 8.44 8.91 -30.38
CA LEU A 177 8.69 7.48 -30.25
C LEU A 177 7.68 6.71 -31.11
N GLU A 178 8.17 5.80 -31.94
CA GLU A 178 7.32 4.84 -32.63
C GLU A 178 7.37 3.51 -31.87
N LEU A 179 6.20 2.98 -31.49
CA LEU A 179 6.06 1.68 -30.86
C LEU A 179 6.21 0.56 -31.91
N SER A 180 6.48 -0.67 -31.46
CA SER A 180 6.65 -1.82 -32.35
C SER A 180 5.43 -2.14 -33.23
N ASN A 181 4.24 -1.68 -32.83
CA ASN A 181 3.01 -1.80 -33.61
C ASN A 181 2.75 -0.59 -34.54
N GLY A 182 3.73 0.29 -34.74
CA GLY A 182 3.64 1.46 -35.61
C GLY A 182 2.95 2.68 -35.00
N VAL A 183 2.44 2.59 -33.77
CA VAL A 183 1.82 3.75 -33.09
C VAL A 183 2.88 4.79 -32.77
N ARG A 184 2.68 6.03 -33.23
CA ARG A 184 3.56 7.17 -32.96
C ARG A 184 3.09 7.95 -31.74
N LEU A 185 4.00 8.09 -30.77
CA LEU A 185 3.83 8.88 -29.57
C LEU A 185 4.62 10.20 -29.71
N PRO A 186 3.95 11.36 -29.81
CA PRO A 186 4.63 12.63 -29.93
C PRO A 186 5.27 13.04 -28.61
N LYS A 187 6.38 13.77 -28.70
CA LYS A 187 7.03 14.44 -27.57
C LYS A 187 6.02 15.31 -26.83
N GLY A 188 6.02 15.19 -25.51
CA GLY A 188 5.10 15.90 -24.61
C GLY A 188 3.81 15.14 -24.32
N ALA A 189 3.50 14.04 -25.03
CA ALA A 189 2.36 13.20 -24.67
C ALA A 189 2.54 12.55 -23.29
N PHE A 190 1.43 12.30 -22.61
CA PHE A 190 1.38 11.50 -21.38
C PHE A 190 0.73 10.16 -21.70
N ILE A 191 1.39 9.06 -21.30
CA ILE A 191 0.88 7.70 -21.48
C ILE A 191 0.75 7.01 -20.13
N ALA A 192 -0.17 6.07 -20.04
CA ALA A 192 -0.36 5.20 -18.87
C ALA A 192 -0.91 3.85 -19.34
N VAL A 193 -0.81 2.83 -18.48
CA VAL A 193 -1.35 1.49 -18.72
C VAL A 193 -2.66 1.37 -17.94
N SER A 194 -3.74 1.00 -18.63
CA SER A 194 -5.04 0.82 -18.00
C SER A 194 -5.03 -0.36 -17.04
N ALA A 195 -5.63 -0.19 -15.85
CA ALA A 195 -5.84 -1.29 -14.91
C ALA A 195 -6.95 -2.25 -15.39
N HIS A 196 -7.72 -1.91 -16.41
CA HIS A 196 -8.80 -2.76 -16.95
C HIS A 196 -8.30 -4.14 -17.41
N GLN A 197 -7.03 -4.27 -17.79
CA GLN A 197 -6.42 -5.57 -18.10
C GLN A 197 -6.50 -6.57 -16.92
N MET A 198 -6.62 -6.07 -15.68
CA MET A 198 -6.77 -6.89 -14.47
C MET A 198 -8.18 -7.50 -14.38
N ARG A 199 -9.10 -7.08 -15.25
CA ARG A 199 -10.45 -7.64 -15.44
C ARG A 199 -10.65 -8.19 -16.86
N ASP A 200 -9.58 -8.50 -17.57
CA ASP A 200 -9.68 -9.14 -18.87
C ASP A 200 -10.24 -10.58 -18.71
N PRO A 201 -11.41 -10.92 -19.27
CA PRO A 201 -12.02 -12.23 -19.15
C PRO A 201 -11.19 -13.35 -19.78
N ASP A 202 -10.35 -13.04 -20.77
CA ASP A 202 -9.46 -14.03 -21.40
C ASP A 202 -8.30 -14.44 -20.47
N VAL A 203 -7.99 -13.57 -19.50
CA VAL A 203 -6.92 -13.80 -18.51
C VAL A 203 -7.48 -14.23 -17.16
N PHE A 204 -8.63 -13.69 -16.77
CA PHE A 204 -9.32 -13.92 -15.50
C PHE A 204 -10.80 -14.28 -15.75
N PRO A 205 -11.14 -15.58 -15.88
CA PRO A 205 -12.52 -16.02 -16.06
C PRO A 205 -13.43 -15.56 -14.93
N ASP A 206 -14.66 -15.13 -15.25
CA ASP A 206 -15.58 -14.43 -14.33
C ASP A 206 -14.87 -13.23 -13.67
N PRO A 207 -14.49 -12.20 -14.45
CA PRO A 207 -13.55 -11.17 -14.02
C PRO A 207 -14.12 -10.23 -12.95
N ASP A 208 -15.45 -10.14 -12.82
CA ASP A 208 -16.11 -9.28 -11.84
C ASP A 208 -16.41 -10.00 -10.51
N ASP A 209 -16.27 -11.32 -10.47
CA ASP A 209 -16.50 -12.12 -9.28
C ASP A 209 -15.25 -12.18 -8.39
N PHE A 210 -15.46 -11.98 -7.10
CA PHE A 210 -14.42 -12.21 -6.09
C PHE A 210 -14.23 -13.71 -5.86
N LYS A 211 -13.03 -14.20 -6.18
CA LYS A 211 -12.64 -15.61 -5.99
C LYS A 211 -11.38 -15.69 -5.11
N ALA A 212 -11.57 -16.08 -3.85
CA ALA A 212 -10.51 -16.07 -2.84
C ALA A 212 -9.31 -16.95 -3.19
N ASP A 213 -9.53 -18.04 -3.91
CA ASP A 213 -8.56 -19.06 -4.33
C ASP A 213 -8.05 -18.88 -5.76
N ARG A 214 -8.48 -17.84 -6.49
CA ARG A 214 -8.12 -17.61 -7.91
C ARG A 214 -6.63 -17.74 -8.20
N PHE A 215 -5.77 -17.21 -7.34
CA PHE A 215 -4.33 -17.24 -7.55
C PHE A 215 -3.68 -18.53 -7.06
N ILE A 216 -4.36 -19.32 -6.22
CA ILE A 216 -3.96 -20.70 -5.92
C ILE A 216 -4.24 -21.57 -7.15
N GLU A 217 -5.48 -21.56 -7.66
CA GLU A 217 -5.86 -22.34 -8.85
C GLU A 217 -5.02 -21.99 -10.08
N ARG A 218 -4.71 -20.69 -10.27
CA ARG A 218 -3.82 -20.24 -11.36
C ARG A 218 -2.40 -20.78 -11.21
N ALA A 219 -1.88 -20.85 -9.98
CA ALA A 219 -0.54 -21.38 -9.74
C ALA A 219 -0.46 -22.90 -9.98
N GLU A 220 -1.55 -23.62 -9.71
CA GLU A 220 -1.65 -25.07 -9.92
C GLU A 220 -1.87 -25.43 -11.39
N SER A 221 -2.70 -24.67 -12.10
CA SER A 221 -3.00 -24.89 -13.53
C SER A 221 -1.88 -24.44 -14.48
N ASP A 222 -1.10 -23.43 -14.11
CA ASP A 222 0.02 -22.92 -14.91
C ASP A 222 1.28 -22.71 -14.03
N PRO A 223 2.11 -23.75 -13.88
CA PRO A 223 3.32 -23.70 -13.06
C PRO A 223 4.31 -22.62 -13.48
N GLU A 224 4.35 -22.22 -14.75
CA GLU A 224 5.22 -21.13 -15.21
C GLU A 224 4.76 -19.76 -14.70
N LYS A 225 3.44 -19.60 -14.51
CA LYS A 225 2.83 -18.39 -13.95
C LYS A 225 2.68 -18.41 -12.43
N ALA A 226 2.97 -19.52 -11.76
CA ALA A 226 2.91 -19.63 -10.30
C ALA A 226 3.72 -18.54 -9.56
N ARG A 227 4.88 -18.15 -10.11
CA ARG A 227 5.72 -17.06 -9.57
C ARG A 227 5.03 -15.67 -9.56
N PHE A 228 3.96 -15.50 -10.33
CA PHE A 228 3.17 -14.27 -10.42
C PHE A 228 1.88 -14.32 -9.60
N CYS A 229 1.68 -15.36 -8.79
CA CYS A 229 0.44 -15.56 -8.03
C CYS A 229 0.51 -15.03 -6.58
N GLY A 230 1.71 -14.84 -6.01
CA GLY A 230 1.85 -14.22 -4.69
C GLY A 230 1.45 -12.73 -4.70
N PHE A 231 0.94 -12.20 -3.59
CA PHE A 231 0.44 -10.82 -3.53
C PHE A 231 1.50 -9.79 -3.96
N SER A 232 2.74 -9.92 -3.48
CA SER A 232 3.85 -9.01 -3.79
C SER A 232 4.47 -9.20 -5.20
N SER A 233 3.96 -10.13 -6.00
CA SER A 233 4.46 -10.37 -7.36
C SER A 233 3.76 -9.47 -8.39
N VAL A 234 4.51 -9.07 -9.42
CA VAL A 234 4.03 -8.19 -10.50
C VAL A 234 4.07 -8.92 -11.83
N SER A 235 3.07 -8.71 -12.67
CA SER A 235 3.02 -9.24 -14.04
C SER A 235 2.35 -8.24 -14.98
N ILE A 236 2.38 -8.54 -16.27
CA ILE A 236 1.61 -7.77 -17.25
C ILE A 236 0.11 -7.97 -17.09
N ASP A 237 -0.34 -9.08 -16.48
CA ASP A 237 -1.75 -9.37 -16.22
C ASP A 237 -2.25 -8.67 -14.96
N HIS A 238 -1.35 -8.40 -14.01
CA HIS A 238 -1.66 -7.80 -12.71
C HIS A 238 -0.65 -6.70 -12.35
N THR A 239 -1.07 -5.45 -12.54
CA THR A 239 -0.25 -4.25 -12.36
C THR A 239 -0.59 -3.47 -11.10
N GLY A 240 -1.20 -4.10 -10.09
CA GLY A 240 -1.62 -3.41 -8.85
C GLY A 240 -0.46 -2.70 -8.11
N PHE A 241 0.75 -3.22 -8.26
CA PHE A 241 2.00 -2.59 -7.78
C PHE A 241 2.81 -1.89 -8.88
N GLY A 242 2.26 -1.67 -10.07
CA GLY A 242 3.01 -1.26 -11.26
C GLY A 242 3.87 -2.40 -11.85
N PHE A 243 4.73 -2.07 -12.82
CA PHE A 243 5.54 -3.07 -13.52
C PHE A 243 6.95 -2.56 -13.89
N GLY A 244 7.90 -3.49 -14.07
CA GLY A 244 9.27 -3.20 -14.47
C GLY A 244 10.07 -2.40 -13.43
N LYS A 245 11.00 -1.55 -13.90
CA LYS A 245 11.90 -0.75 -13.05
C LYS A 245 11.17 0.18 -12.07
N HIS A 246 9.90 0.49 -12.33
CA HIS A 246 9.07 1.37 -11.52
C HIS A 246 7.97 0.64 -10.75
N ALA A 247 8.04 -0.69 -10.68
CA ALA A 247 7.20 -1.45 -9.77
C ALA A 247 7.44 -1.00 -8.32
N CYS A 248 6.39 -1.00 -7.51
CA CYS A 248 6.41 -0.52 -6.14
C CYS A 248 7.54 -1.22 -5.35
N PRO A 249 8.49 -0.44 -4.79
CA PRO A 249 9.57 -1.02 -3.99
C PRO A 249 9.06 -1.55 -2.64
N GLY A 250 7.95 -1.02 -2.13
CA GLY A 250 7.36 -1.40 -0.85
C GLY A 250 6.48 -2.66 -0.88
N ARG A 251 6.26 -3.29 -2.05
CA ARG A 251 5.28 -4.39 -2.21
C ARG A 251 5.52 -5.59 -1.29
N THR A 252 6.77 -5.96 -1.04
CA THR A 252 7.10 -7.06 -0.12
C THR A 252 6.88 -6.67 1.34
N TYR A 253 7.15 -5.41 1.67
CA TYR A 253 6.89 -4.86 3.01
C TYR A 253 5.39 -4.82 3.30
N VAL A 254 4.60 -4.23 2.40
CA VAL A 254 3.14 -4.12 2.52
C VAL A 254 2.47 -5.50 2.52
N SER A 255 3.00 -6.47 1.77
CA SER A 255 2.51 -7.86 1.84
C SER A 255 2.64 -8.45 3.23
N LEU A 256 3.79 -8.28 3.89
CA LEU A 256 3.96 -8.73 5.26
C LEU A 256 3.10 -7.93 6.24
N GLU A 257 3.08 -6.59 6.10
CA GLU A 257 2.30 -5.68 6.94
C GLU A 257 0.80 -6.04 6.93
N LEU A 258 0.20 -6.19 5.74
CA LEU A 258 -1.21 -6.56 5.60
C LEU A 258 -1.50 -7.95 6.17
N LYS A 259 -0.60 -8.93 5.97
CA LYS A 259 -0.77 -10.25 6.55
C LYS A 259 -0.75 -10.22 8.08
N VAL A 260 0.13 -9.42 8.68
CA VAL A 260 0.18 -9.25 10.15
C VAL A 260 -1.09 -8.55 10.66
N LEU A 261 -1.54 -7.49 9.98
CA LEU A 261 -2.77 -6.77 10.36
C LEU A 261 -4.00 -7.68 10.27
N LEU A 262 -4.15 -8.39 9.14
CA LEU A 262 -5.23 -9.36 8.95
C LEU A 262 -5.14 -10.50 9.96
N ALA A 263 -3.95 -11.01 10.27
CA ALA A 263 -3.78 -12.04 11.29
C ALA A 263 -4.35 -11.61 12.64
N HIS A 264 -4.03 -10.39 13.09
CA HIS A 264 -4.59 -9.86 14.32
C HIS A 264 -6.11 -9.67 14.25
N ILE A 265 -6.65 -9.22 13.12
CA ILE A 265 -8.11 -9.06 12.94
C ILE A 265 -8.79 -10.43 13.01
N LEU A 266 -8.31 -11.40 12.23
CA LEU A 266 -8.89 -12.74 12.08
C LEU A 266 -8.89 -13.55 13.38
N LEU A 267 -7.82 -13.43 14.18
CA LEU A 267 -7.69 -14.17 15.45
C LEU A 267 -8.43 -13.50 16.62
N LYS A 268 -8.49 -12.16 16.65
CA LYS A 268 -9.09 -11.43 17.78
C LYS A 268 -10.58 -11.13 17.57
N TYR A 269 -11.07 -11.13 16.33
CA TYR A 269 -12.41 -10.63 16.02
C TYR A 269 -13.16 -11.50 15.01
N ASP A 270 -14.46 -11.58 15.23
CA ASP A 270 -15.45 -11.82 14.19
C ASP A 270 -15.89 -10.49 13.63
N PHE A 271 -16.10 -10.45 12.33
CA PHE A 271 -16.62 -9.26 11.66
C PHE A 271 -17.65 -9.62 10.60
N LYS A 272 -18.63 -8.73 10.45
CA LYS A 272 -19.62 -8.76 9.37
C LYS A 272 -20.02 -7.34 8.99
N MET A 273 -20.49 -7.15 7.77
CA MET A 273 -21.14 -5.89 7.40
C MET A 273 -22.54 -5.81 8.02
N PRO A 274 -23.03 -4.61 8.39
CA PRO A 274 -24.44 -4.38 8.66
C PRO A 274 -25.29 -4.80 7.46
N ASP A 275 -26.48 -5.36 7.69
CA ASP A 275 -27.35 -5.84 6.61
C ASP A 275 -27.80 -4.72 5.67
N SER A 276 -27.80 -3.47 6.15
CA SER A 276 -28.12 -2.26 5.38
C SER A 276 -26.91 -1.61 4.71
N ALA A 277 -25.71 -2.17 4.85
CA ALA A 277 -24.50 -1.55 4.33
C ALA A 277 -24.30 -1.90 2.85
N GLU A 278 -24.31 -0.86 2.01
CA GLU A 278 -23.98 -0.94 0.58
C GLU A 278 -22.70 -0.12 0.32
N PRO A 279 -21.51 -0.66 0.67
CA PRO A 279 -20.26 0.03 0.44
C PRO A 279 -20.08 0.28 -1.05
N SER A 280 -19.76 1.53 -1.41
CA SER A 280 -19.61 1.95 -2.81
C SER A 280 -18.22 2.47 -3.10
N LEU A 281 -17.64 2.07 -4.23
CA LEU A 281 -16.34 2.58 -4.65
C LEU A 281 -16.45 4.06 -5.02
N MET A 282 -15.53 4.86 -4.49
CA MET A 282 -15.44 6.29 -4.81
C MET A 282 -14.30 6.52 -5.79
N ASN A 283 -14.64 6.85 -7.04
CA ASN A 283 -13.63 7.18 -8.05
C ASN A 283 -13.38 8.71 -8.07
N HIS A 284 -12.11 9.10 -7.99
CA HIS A 284 -11.68 10.48 -8.15
C HIS A 284 -10.58 10.58 -9.22
N GLY A 285 -10.97 10.95 -10.45
CA GLY A 285 -10.06 10.92 -11.59
C GLY A 285 -9.59 9.49 -11.88
N PHE A 286 -8.29 9.24 -11.73
CA PHE A 286 -7.72 7.89 -11.85
C PHE A 286 -7.60 7.15 -10.51
N ASP A 287 -7.89 7.81 -9.39
CA ASP A 287 -7.82 7.17 -8.08
C ASP A 287 -9.14 6.43 -7.82
N SER A 288 -9.02 5.21 -7.29
CA SER A 288 -10.15 4.35 -6.93
C SER A 288 -10.07 4.10 -5.43
N LEU A 289 -10.98 4.73 -4.69
CA LEU A 289 -10.94 4.78 -3.23
C LEU A 289 -11.98 3.85 -2.64
N THR A 290 -11.56 3.13 -1.59
CA THR A 290 -12.46 2.30 -0.78
C THR A 290 -13.45 3.20 -0.06
N ASP A 291 -14.66 2.69 0.19
CA ASP A 291 -15.62 3.40 1.04
C ASP A 291 -15.12 3.44 2.49
N MET A 292 -14.43 4.52 2.85
CA MET A 292 -13.92 4.73 4.21
C MET A 292 -15.04 5.09 5.21
N THR A 293 -16.28 5.29 4.74
CA THR A 293 -17.45 5.54 5.60
C THR A 293 -18.22 4.26 5.93
N ALA A 294 -17.92 3.17 5.23
CA ALA A 294 -18.48 1.86 5.50
C ALA A 294 -18.20 1.42 6.95
N SER A 295 -19.25 1.02 7.64
CA SER A 295 -19.16 0.52 9.02
C SER A 295 -19.14 -1.01 9.03
N ILE A 296 -18.34 -1.60 9.92
CA ILE A 296 -18.25 -3.04 10.12
C ILE A 296 -18.67 -3.36 11.56
N LEU A 297 -19.50 -4.40 11.74
CA LEU A 297 -19.86 -4.92 13.05
C LEU A 297 -18.75 -5.88 13.50
N VAL A 298 -18.14 -5.60 14.65
CA VAL A 298 -17.05 -6.40 15.21
C VAL A 298 -17.46 -7.02 16.54
N LYS A 299 -17.10 -8.28 16.74
CA LYS A 299 -17.26 -9.01 18.00
C LYS A 299 -15.92 -9.61 18.39
N ARG A 300 -15.45 -9.33 19.61
CA ARG A 300 -14.23 -9.94 20.13
C ARG A 300 -14.42 -11.45 20.29
N ARG A 301 -13.47 -12.23 19.80
CA ARG A 301 -13.39 -13.68 19.94
C ARG A 301 -12.50 -14.07 21.11
N LYS A 302 -12.62 -15.34 21.52
CA LYS A 302 -11.60 -16.00 22.31
C LYS A 302 -10.55 -16.52 21.35
N GLU A 303 -9.32 -16.06 21.51
CA GLU A 303 -8.19 -16.41 20.67
C GLU A 303 -7.89 -17.93 20.79
N GLU A 304 -7.72 -18.63 19.66
CA GLU A 304 -7.39 -20.07 19.66
C GLU A 304 -5.91 -20.34 19.98
N ILE A 305 -5.05 -19.32 19.87
CA ILE A 305 -3.62 -19.39 20.14
C ILE A 305 -3.17 -18.20 20.98
N GLU A 306 -2.04 -18.36 21.68
CA GLU A 306 -1.39 -17.24 22.35
C GLU A 306 -0.84 -16.25 21.33
N LEU A 307 -1.25 -14.99 21.47
CA LEU A 307 -0.79 -13.90 20.62
C LEU A 307 0.45 -13.25 21.24
N PRO A 308 1.43 -12.83 20.42
CA PRO A 308 2.56 -12.07 20.91
C PRO A 308 2.06 -10.76 21.53
N ALA A 309 2.69 -10.39 22.64
CA ALA A 309 2.42 -9.18 23.40
C ALA A 309 2.78 -7.91 22.61
#